data_AF-A0A4R6ZAD9-F1
#
_entry.id   AF-A0A4R6ZAD9-F1
#
_cell.length_a   1.000
_cell.length_b   1.000
_cell.length_c   1.000
_cell.angle_alpha   90.00
_cell.angle_beta   90.00
_cell.angle_gamma   90.00
#
_symmetry.space_group_name_H-M   'P 1'
#
loop_
_entity.id
_entity.type
_entity.pdbx_description
1 polymer ?
#
loop_
_entity_poly.entity_id
_entity_poly.type
_entity_poly.pdbx_seq_one_letter_code
_entity_poly.pdbx_strand_id
1 'polypeptide(L)'
;MTCKIAFLPCLLALLAPGHALAAGPREGRLELTWGDPVAGSRQADRFTVELVDDKGERLALDPAEALRAAEDLYALNGQQVAVALDTAESSKPPRVDAIVPAGESKSLVAPDVAGTTVWATILCKFSDVATEQKPLSFFNGQYGNSPAQLDHYWREVSYNKINLVGSAAYGWFTLPQPRSFYVPAGGSANLNKLFDDCTTVANASVNFAANGGLQGINMMFNGDLDGYAWGGTRCATLDGINKCWSSTWNPPWSFGNTAPLSHEMGHAYGLPHANNSDGDSNPYDNPWDVMSDAWSNAVSNPTYGSLGKHLSTWSRDKLGFIDAARKLTINANGTYANLLLDRASLIGSNNRQMIVVRVTGQPATKYYTIEARKRVGTYEARLAGDAVIIHSIDTTRSTPAWSVDASVPPATTSNNEGSMFKVGETWTAPGNAFRVTVNSTTAEGFNITVQYGP
;
A
#
# COMPACT_ATOMS: atom_id res chain seq x y z
N MET A 1 -75.19 39.94 43.50
CA MET A 1 -75.69 38.56 43.64
C MET A 1 -76.05 38.02 42.26
N THR A 2 -75.22 37.17 41.67
CA THR A 2 -75.60 35.88 41.05
C THR A 2 -74.42 35.30 40.27
N CYS A 3 -74.31 33.99 40.42
CA CYS A 3 -73.33 33.06 39.90
C CYS A 3 -73.28 33.06 38.36
N LYS A 4 -72.09 32.94 37.75
CA LYS A 4 -71.95 32.47 36.37
C LYS A 4 -70.84 31.44 36.25
N ILE A 5 -71.27 30.32 35.67
CA ILE A 5 -70.63 29.03 35.49
C ILE A 5 -69.46 29.10 34.51
N ALA A 6 -68.42 28.34 34.82
CA ALA A 6 -67.24 28.11 34.00
C ALA A 6 -67.54 27.23 32.78
N PHE A 7 -66.89 27.52 31.66
CA PHE A 7 -66.52 26.52 30.65
C PHE A 7 -65.14 26.87 30.10
N LEU A 8 -64.24 25.89 30.20
CA LEU A 8 -62.83 25.92 29.81
C LEU A 8 -62.72 25.47 28.34
N PRO A 9 -62.01 26.18 27.44
CA PRO A 9 -61.61 25.61 26.17
C PRO A 9 -60.22 24.97 26.28
N CYS A 10 -60.16 23.70 25.89
CA CYS A 10 -58.94 22.91 25.71
C CYS A 10 -58.15 23.45 24.52
N LEU A 11 -56.91 23.92 24.74
CA LEU A 11 -56.00 24.35 23.68
C LEU A 11 -55.12 23.15 23.28
N LEU A 12 -55.39 22.59 22.09
CA LEU A 12 -54.60 21.53 21.50
C LEU A 12 -53.28 22.14 20.96
N ALA A 13 -52.17 21.92 21.65
CA ALA A 13 -50.84 22.28 21.15
C ALA A 13 -50.38 21.22 20.13
N LEU A 14 -50.32 21.60 18.86
CA LEU A 14 -49.67 20.83 17.80
C LEU A 14 -48.15 20.82 18.05
N LEU A 15 -47.64 19.71 18.59
CA LEU A 15 -46.21 19.40 18.62
C LEU A 15 -45.78 18.97 17.21
N ALA A 16 -45.05 19.84 16.51
CA ALA A 16 -44.31 19.44 15.33
C ALA A 16 -43.12 18.54 15.76
N PRO A 17 -42.87 17.40 15.10
CA PRO A 17 -41.70 16.59 15.38
C PRO A 17 -40.44 17.36 14.96
N GLY A 18 -39.56 17.62 15.94
CA GLY A 18 -38.24 18.16 15.69
C GLY A 18 -37.48 17.25 14.74
N HIS A 19 -37.20 17.74 13.53
CA HIS A 19 -36.25 17.08 12.64
C HIS A 19 -34.87 17.25 13.28
N ALA A 20 -34.28 16.14 13.74
CA ALA A 20 -32.85 16.14 14.05
C ALA A 20 -32.11 16.55 12.77
N LEU A 21 -31.40 17.67 12.83
CA LEU A 21 -30.48 18.06 11.76
C LEU A 21 -29.49 16.90 11.57
N ALA A 22 -29.45 16.31 10.39
CA ALA A 22 -28.43 15.34 10.03
C ALA A 22 -27.06 15.96 10.35
N ALA A 23 -26.23 15.24 11.11
CA ALA A 23 -24.88 15.72 11.40
C ALA A 23 -24.15 15.91 10.07
N GLY A 24 -23.57 17.10 9.85
CA GLY A 24 -22.78 17.39 8.66
C GLY A 24 -21.57 16.45 8.52
N PRO A 25 -20.96 16.39 7.32
CA PRO A 25 -19.82 15.52 7.06
C PRO A 25 -18.68 15.80 8.05
N ARG A 26 -17.96 14.75 8.43
CA ARG A 26 -16.77 14.84 9.29
C ARG A 26 -15.56 15.11 8.40
N GLU A 27 -14.81 16.16 8.71
CA GLU A 27 -13.57 16.47 8.00
C GLU A 27 -12.35 16.04 8.81
N GLY A 28 -11.31 15.62 8.10
CA GLY A 28 -10.06 15.17 8.70
C GLY A 28 -9.10 14.63 7.64
N ARG A 29 -8.03 13.99 8.07
CA ARG A 29 -7.08 13.30 7.19
C ARG A 29 -7.30 11.79 7.22
N LEU A 30 -7.15 11.15 6.07
CA LEU A 30 -7.33 9.70 5.97
C LEU A 30 -6.03 8.96 6.30
N GLU A 31 -6.06 8.06 7.27
CA GLU A 31 -4.99 7.10 7.57
C GLU A 31 -5.37 5.73 7.02
N LEU A 32 -4.48 5.16 6.21
CA LEU A 32 -4.56 3.78 5.74
C LEU A 32 -3.38 2.99 6.32
N THR A 33 -3.66 1.84 6.93
CA THR A 33 -2.62 0.95 7.47
C THR A 33 -2.92 -0.51 7.14
N TRP A 34 -1.88 -1.24 6.75
CA TRP A 34 -1.91 -2.66 6.41
C TRP A 34 -1.11 -3.45 7.44
N GLY A 35 -1.61 -4.63 7.78
CA GLY A 35 -0.98 -5.56 8.68
C GLY A 35 -0.70 -6.88 7.98
N ASP A 36 0.58 -7.24 7.93
CA ASP A 36 1.14 -8.36 7.19
C ASP A 36 1.57 -9.47 8.14
N PRO A 37 0.89 -10.63 8.12
CA PRO A 37 1.16 -11.69 9.06
C PRO A 37 2.51 -12.35 8.76
N VAL A 38 3.16 -12.86 9.80
CA VAL A 38 4.38 -13.65 9.62
C VAL A 38 4.12 -14.82 8.67
N ALA A 39 5.05 -15.04 7.75
CA ALA A 39 4.95 -16.07 6.73
C ALA A 39 4.66 -17.45 7.36
N GLY A 40 3.62 -18.13 6.84
CA GLY A 40 3.21 -19.47 7.30
C GLY A 40 2.24 -19.50 8.50
N SER A 41 1.86 -18.36 9.08
CA SER A 41 0.95 -18.29 10.24
C SER A 41 -0.52 -18.66 9.96
N ARG A 42 -0.95 -18.65 8.68
CA ARG A 42 -2.35 -18.80 8.24
C ARG A 42 -3.30 -17.70 8.73
N GLN A 43 -2.77 -16.63 9.33
CA GLN A 43 -3.55 -15.43 9.63
C GLN A 43 -3.86 -14.69 8.31
N ALA A 44 -5.04 -14.09 8.22
CA ALA A 44 -5.38 -13.20 7.10
C ALA A 44 -4.67 -11.86 7.28
N ASP A 45 -4.41 -11.15 6.18
CA ASP A 45 -3.97 -9.76 6.20
C ASP A 45 -5.00 -8.86 6.90
N ARG A 46 -4.54 -7.68 7.31
CA ARG A 46 -5.38 -6.66 7.93
C ARG A 46 -5.28 -5.36 7.17
N PHE A 47 -6.40 -4.66 7.07
CA PHE A 47 -6.48 -3.33 6.51
C PHE A 47 -7.34 -2.44 7.40
N THR A 48 -6.82 -1.30 7.83
CA THR A 48 -7.54 -0.32 8.64
C THR A 48 -7.65 1.01 7.91
N VAL A 49 -8.78 1.68 8.14
CA VAL A 49 -9.08 3.00 7.59
C VAL A 49 -9.54 3.87 8.75
N GLU A 50 -8.84 4.98 9.00
CA GLU A 50 -9.19 5.92 10.06
C GLU A 50 -9.28 7.34 9.52
N LEU A 51 -10.27 8.11 9.99
CA LEU A 51 -10.34 9.55 9.81
C LEU A 51 -9.74 10.24 11.04
N VAL A 52 -8.74 11.09 10.83
CA VAL A 52 -8.08 11.86 11.89
C VAL A 52 -8.50 13.31 11.81
N ASP A 53 -9.15 13.83 12.85
CA ASP A 53 -9.52 15.24 12.89
C ASP A 53 -8.32 16.16 13.23
N ASP A 54 -8.54 17.48 13.20
CA ASP A 54 -7.49 18.46 13.50
C ASP A 54 -6.98 18.41 14.95
N LYS A 55 -7.71 17.76 15.86
CA LYS A 55 -7.29 17.52 17.25
C LYS A 55 -6.50 16.23 17.40
N GLY A 56 -6.38 15.43 16.34
CA GLY A 56 -5.75 14.12 16.37
C GLY A 56 -6.67 12.99 16.87
N GLU A 57 -7.97 13.25 17.02
CA GLU A 57 -8.96 12.22 17.35
C GLU A 57 -9.21 11.33 16.14
N ARG A 58 -9.33 10.03 16.37
CA ARG A 58 -9.49 9.02 15.33
C ARG A 58 -10.85 8.40 15.33
N LEU A 59 -11.47 8.38 14.16
CA LEU A 59 -12.67 7.64 13.88
C LEU A 59 -12.33 6.48 12.94
N ALA A 60 -12.42 5.25 13.45
CA ALA A 60 -12.32 4.05 12.63
C ALA A 60 -13.49 3.98 11.65
N LEU A 61 -13.19 3.72 10.38
CA LEU A 61 -14.14 3.47 9.32
C LEU A 61 -14.10 2.00 8.94
N ASP A 62 -15.24 1.42 8.58
CA ASP A 62 -15.25 0.07 8.00
C ASP A 62 -14.52 0.09 6.64
N PRO A 63 -13.48 -0.73 6.44
CA PRO A 63 -12.68 -0.68 5.22
C PRO A 63 -13.46 -1.01 3.94
N ALA A 64 -14.44 -1.92 4.02
CA ALA A 64 -15.24 -2.31 2.86
C ALA A 64 -16.22 -1.17 2.48
N GLU A 65 -16.85 -0.54 3.45
CA GLU A 65 -17.67 0.65 3.22
C GLU A 65 -16.83 1.83 2.72
N ALA A 66 -15.63 2.04 3.27
CA ALA A 66 -14.73 3.11 2.83
C ALA A 66 -14.29 2.91 1.37
N LEU A 67 -13.94 1.68 0.97
CA LEU A 67 -13.61 1.33 -0.42
C LEU A 67 -14.80 1.56 -1.35
N ARG A 68 -16.03 1.25 -0.91
CA ARG A 68 -17.26 1.49 -1.67
C ARG A 68 -17.59 2.99 -1.79
N ALA A 69 -17.29 3.76 -0.75
CA ALA A 69 -17.68 5.16 -0.62
C ALA A 69 -16.71 6.15 -1.27
N ALA A 70 -15.48 5.73 -1.56
CA ALA A 70 -14.46 6.54 -2.22
C ALA A 70 -14.34 6.17 -3.71
N GLU A 71 -14.01 7.15 -4.55
CA GLU A 71 -13.68 6.88 -5.97
C GLU A 71 -12.33 6.15 -6.11
N ASP A 72 -11.31 6.61 -5.37
CA ASP A 72 -10.03 5.93 -5.17
C ASP A 72 -9.58 6.16 -3.72
N LEU A 73 -9.91 5.21 -2.84
CA LEU A 73 -9.57 5.30 -1.41
C LEU A 73 -8.05 5.45 -1.21
N TYR A 74 -7.26 4.74 -2.00
CA TYR A 74 -5.81 4.71 -1.85
C TYR A 74 -5.16 6.03 -2.27
N ALA A 75 -5.72 6.73 -3.26
CA ALA A 75 -5.26 8.06 -3.64
C ALA A 75 -5.55 9.13 -2.57
N LEU A 76 -6.53 8.87 -1.69
CA LEU A 76 -6.88 9.75 -0.57
C LEU A 76 -6.01 9.54 0.68
N ASN A 77 -5.10 8.56 0.69
CA ASN A 77 -4.23 8.30 1.84
C ASN A 77 -3.41 9.54 2.22
N GLY A 78 -3.50 9.96 3.48
CA GLY A 78 -2.85 11.14 4.03
C GLY A 78 -3.46 12.49 3.59
N GLN A 79 -4.47 12.48 2.71
CA GLN A 79 -5.14 13.69 2.22
C GLN A 79 -6.23 14.15 3.18
N GLN A 80 -6.55 15.44 3.11
CA GLN A 80 -7.74 15.98 3.76
C GLN A 80 -8.99 15.49 3.01
N VAL A 81 -9.96 14.93 3.74
CA VAL A 81 -11.20 14.38 3.21
C VAL A 81 -12.39 14.83 4.03
N ALA A 82 -13.57 14.80 3.41
CA ALA A 82 -14.86 14.90 4.07
C ALA A 82 -15.57 13.55 3.98
N VAL A 83 -16.03 13.04 5.12
CA VAL A 83 -16.69 11.74 5.26
C VAL A 83 -18.14 11.96 5.65
N ALA A 84 -19.05 11.52 4.79
CA ALA A 84 -20.48 11.46 5.11
C ALA A 84 -20.79 10.12 5.79
N LEU A 85 -21.42 10.19 6.97
CA LEU A 85 -21.75 9.03 7.79
C LEU A 85 -23.27 8.93 7.95
N ASP A 86 -23.81 7.74 7.77
CA ASP A 86 -25.18 7.42 8.13
C ASP A 86 -25.20 6.90 9.57
N THR A 87 -25.77 7.70 10.47
CA THR A 87 -25.87 7.39 11.91
C THR A 87 -27.23 6.78 12.28
N ALA A 88 -28.01 6.28 11.33
CA ALA A 88 -29.35 5.75 11.57
C ALA A 88 -29.38 4.46 12.42
N GLU A 89 -28.27 3.73 12.56
CA GLU A 89 -28.18 2.54 13.42
C GLU A 89 -27.15 2.70 14.54
N SER A 90 -27.59 2.53 15.79
CA SER A 90 -26.79 2.78 17.00
C SER A 90 -25.92 1.60 17.46
N SER A 91 -25.69 0.55 16.66
CA SER A 91 -25.00 -0.67 17.12
C SER A 91 -24.03 -1.32 16.12
N LYS A 92 -23.44 -0.55 15.22
CA LYS A 92 -22.33 -0.96 14.33
C LYS A 92 -21.42 0.25 14.08
N PRO A 93 -20.18 0.10 13.56
CA PRO A 93 -19.49 1.25 13.00
C PRO A 93 -20.43 1.97 12.00
N PRO A 94 -20.45 3.32 11.99
CA PRO A 94 -21.38 4.07 11.15
C PRO A 94 -21.12 3.73 9.68
N ARG A 95 -22.20 3.58 8.91
CA ARG A 95 -22.09 3.31 7.47
C ARG A 95 -21.47 4.53 6.79
N VAL A 96 -20.48 4.30 5.93
CA VAL A 96 -19.81 5.36 5.18
C VAL A 96 -20.55 5.59 3.86
N ASP A 97 -21.18 6.74 3.69
CA ASP A 97 -21.94 7.04 2.48
C ASP A 97 -21.05 7.56 1.36
N ALA A 98 -20.12 8.46 1.68
CA ALA A 98 -19.19 9.07 0.74
C ALA A 98 -17.90 9.49 1.44
N ILE A 99 -16.76 9.32 0.75
CA ILE A 99 -15.49 9.92 1.10
C ILE A 99 -15.04 10.75 -0.11
N VAL A 100 -14.84 12.05 0.09
CA VAL A 100 -14.43 12.97 -0.98
C VAL A 100 -13.24 13.82 -0.54
N PRO A 101 -12.35 14.25 -1.47
CA PRO A 101 -11.31 15.23 -1.17
C PRO A 101 -11.90 16.50 -0.55
N ALA A 102 -11.25 17.02 0.49
CA ALA A 102 -11.58 18.27 1.15
C ALA A 102 -10.35 19.19 1.23
N GLY A 103 -10.52 20.38 1.81
CA GLY A 103 -9.46 21.39 1.89
C GLY A 103 -9.18 22.13 0.58
N GLU A 104 -8.02 22.78 0.52
CA GLU A 104 -7.63 23.70 -0.56
C GLU A 104 -7.33 22.96 -1.88
N SER A 105 -6.83 21.73 -1.81
CA SER A 105 -6.53 20.87 -2.95
C SER A 105 -7.53 19.72 -3.03
N LYS A 106 -8.64 19.92 -3.74
CA LYS A 106 -9.64 18.86 -4.02
C LYS A 106 -9.16 17.92 -5.14
N SER A 107 -8.06 17.23 -4.91
CA SER A 107 -7.46 16.28 -5.88
C SER A 107 -7.77 14.83 -5.50
N LEU A 108 -8.16 14.03 -6.49
CA LEU A 108 -8.21 12.57 -6.41
C LEU A 108 -6.93 11.90 -6.92
N VAL A 109 -5.92 12.70 -7.24
CA VAL A 109 -4.61 12.22 -7.68
C VAL A 109 -3.63 12.38 -6.53
N ALA A 110 -3.10 11.25 -6.05
CA ALA A 110 -1.98 11.27 -5.11
C ALA A 110 -0.75 11.88 -5.79
N PRO A 111 0.04 12.70 -5.09
CA PRO A 111 1.26 13.26 -5.66
C PRO A 111 2.27 12.16 -5.96
N ASP A 112 3.01 12.31 -7.06
CA ASP A 112 4.14 11.44 -7.39
C ASP A 112 5.14 11.41 -6.22
N VAL A 113 5.67 10.23 -5.92
CA VAL A 113 6.78 10.11 -4.97
C VAL A 113 8.07 10.39 -5.74
N ALA A 114 8.78 11.45 -5.37
CA ALA A 114 9.97 11.88 -6.11
C ALA A 114 11.00 12.57 -5.22
N GLY A 115 12.23 12.61 -5.70
CA GLY A 115 13.34 13.30 -5.02
C GLY A 115 13.92 12.49 -3.86
N THR A 116 14.51 13.19 -2.90
CA THR A 116 15.09 12.54 -1.73
C THR A 116 14.01 12.33 -0.67
N THR A 117 13.64 11.07 -0.45
CA THR A 117 12.70 10.66 0.58
C THR A 117 13.48 10.24 1.83
N VAL A 118 13.61 11.14 2.81
CA VAL A 118 14.43 10.88 4.01
C VAL A 118 13.63 10.12 5.06
N TRP A 119 14.21 9.05 5.60
CA TRP A 119 13.61 8.21 6.64
C TRP A 119 14.42 8.20 7.93
N ALA A 120 13.74 8.11 9.06
CA ALA A 120 14.35 7.73 10.33
C ALA A 120 13.95 6.31 10.70
N THR A 121 14.92 5.41 10.90
CA THR A 121 14.67 4.13 11.56
C THR A 121 14.86 4.31 13.06
N ILE A 122 13.83 4.05 13.86
CA ILE A 122 13.87 4.18 15.33
C ILE A 122 13.77 2.79 15.93
N LEU A 123 14.76 2.37 16.71
CA LEU A 123 14.67 1.08 17.41
C LEU A 123 14.03 1.30 18.78
N CYS A 124 12.88 0.68 19.00
CA CYS A 124 12.03 0.85 20.17
C CYS A 124 11.93 -0.45 20.97
N LYS A 125 12.41 -0.36 22.21
CA LYS A 125 12.60 -1.49 23.12
C LYS A 125 11.49 -1.52 24.15
N PHE A 126 10.69 -2.57 24.17
CA PHE A 126 9.73 -2.81 25.26
C PHE A 126 10.47 -2.89 26.59
N SER A 127 9.91 -2.28 27.64
CA SER A 127 10.61 -2.14 28.93
C SER A 127 10.91 -3.47 29.62
N ASP A 128 10.15 -4.52 29.30
CA ASP A 128 10.22 -5.87 29.88
C ASP A 128 10.95 -6.88 28.98
N VAL A 129 11.38 -6.49 27.77
CA VAL A 129 12.12 -7.35 26.86
C VAL A 129 13.58 -6.91 26.82
N ALA A 130 14.47 -7.72 27.36
CA ALA A 130 15.89 -7.36 27.49
C ALA A 130 16.66 -7.43 26.16
N THR A 131 16.34 -8.41 25.31
CA THR A 131 17.07 -8.72 24.09
C THR A 131 16.93 -7.62 23.04
N GLU A 132 18.05 -7.22 22.46
CA GLU A 132 18.15 -6.37 21.26
C GLU A 132 18.65 -7.24 20.12
N GLN A 133 17.80 -7.51 19.13
CA GLN A 133 18.03 -8.57 18.13
C GLN A 133 19.15 -8.25 17.16
N LYS A 134 19.37 -6.95 16.92
CA LYS A 134 20.37 -6.42 16.01
C LYS A 134 20.99 -5.15 16.63
N PRO A 135 22.30 -4.92 16.44
CA PRO A 135 22.93 -3.68 16.88
C PRO A 135 22.50 -2.50 15.99
N LEU A 136 22.60 -1.28 16.49
CA LEU A 136 22.31 -0.06 15.72
C LEU A 136 23.09 0.01 14.38
N SER A 137 24.31 -0.51 14.35
CA SER A 137 25.14 -0.57 13.13
C SER A 137 24.52 -1.40 12.00
N PHE A 138 23.73 -2.43 12.32
CA PHE A 138 22.99 -3.20 11.32
C PHE A 138 21.98 -2.31 10.59
N PHE A 139 21.19 -1.55 11.34
CA PHE A 139 20.15 -0.67 10.79
C PHE A 139 20.74 0.55 10.07
N ASN A 140 21.83 1.13 10.57
CA ASN A 140 22.57 2.15 9.83
C ASN A 140 23.12 1.60 8.51
N GLY A 141 23.60 0.35 8.52
CA GLY A 141 24.03 -0.35 7.31
C GLY A 141 22.91 -0.55 6.29
N GLN A 142 21.65 -0.63 6.70
CA GLN A 142 20.53 -0.83 5.76
C GLN A 142 20.29 0.36 4.82
N TYR A 143 20.71 1.59 5.16
CA TYR A 143 20.45 2.79 4.34
C TYR A 143 21.50 3.06 3.25
N GLY A 144 22.48 2.18 3.05
CA GLY A 144 23.49 2.38 2.01
C GLY A 144 22.97 2.14 0.58
N ASN A 145 23.80 2.51 -0.41
CA ASN A 145 23.52 2.35 -1.85
C ASN A 145 24.25 1.15 -2.49
N SER A 146 24.56 0.12 -1.71
CA SER A 146 25.06 -1.17 -2.23
C SER A 146 23.89 -2.14 -2.42
N PRO A 147 24.04 -3.17 -3.29
CA PRO A 147 23.06 -4.25 -3.40
C PRO A 147 22.58 -4.77 -2.05
N ALA A 148 21.28 -5.08 -1.95
CA ALA A 148 20.56 -5.48 -0.72
C ALA A 148 20.25 -4.38 0.30
N GLN A 149 20.77 -3.16 0.14
CA GLN A 149 20.43 -2.04 1.02
C GLN A 149 19.22 -1.26 0.50
N LEU A 150 18.56 -0.49 1.37
CA LEU A 150 17.29 0.20 1.10
C LEU A 150 17.45 1.35 0.09
N ASP A 151 18.51 2.17 0.17
CA ASP A 151 18.72 3.25 -0.82
C ASP A 151 18.92 2.65 -2.22
N HIS A 152 19.72 1.59 -2.32
CA HIS A 152 19.91 0.86 -3.57
C HIS A 152 18.60 0.29 -4.11
N TYR A 153 17.82 -0.40 -3.26
CA TYR A 153 16.54 -0.99 -3.64
C TYR A 153 15.56 0.06 -4.16
N TRP A 154 15.34 1.14 -3.39
CA TRP A 154 14.37 2.17 -3.74
C TRP A 154 14.79 3.00 -4.95
N ARG A 155 16.09 3.21 -5.18
CA ARG A 155 16.60 3.75 -6.45
C ARG A 155 16.31 2.82 -7.62
N GLU A 156 16.52 1.51 -7.46
CA GLU A 156 16.32 0.55 -8.53
C GLU A 156 14.85 0.43 -8.95
N VAL A 157 13.93 0.25 -7.98
CA VAL A 157 12.50 0.10 -8.29
C VAL A 157 11.82 1.42 -8.72
N SER A 158 12.44 2.57 -8.42
CA SER A 158 11.95 3.87 -8.86
C SER A 158 12.64 4.43 -10.10
N TYR A 159 13.59 3.70 -10.70
CA TYR A 159 14.43 4.21 -11.80
C TYR A 159 15.16 5.52 -11.43
N ASN A 160 15.71 5.58 -10.23
CA ASN A 160 16.37 6.75 -9.61
C ASN A 160 15.46 7.97 -9.39
N LYS A 161 14.13 7.83 -9.50
CA LYS A 161 13.22 8.93 -9.16
C LYS A 161 13.23 9.26 -7.68
N ILE A 162 13.49 8.26 -6.84
CA ILE A 162 13.71 8.47 -5.41
C ILE A 162 15.07 7.96 -4.93
N ASN A 163 15.51 8.53 -3.82
CA ASN A 163 16.63 8.05 -3.03
C ASN A 163 16.40 8.32 -1.55
N LEU A 164 17.10 7.60 -0.69
CA LEU A 164 17.01 7.69 0.76
C LEU A 164 18.20 8.42 1.37
N VAL A 165 18.93 9.24 0.60
CA VAL A 165 20.11 9.98 1.10
C VAL A 165 19.73 10.85 2.30
N GLY A 166 20.52 10.79 3.36
CA GLY A 166 20.24 11.49 4.62
C GLY A 166 19.40 10.70 5.61
N SER A 167 18.91 9.51 5.23
CA SER A 167 18.25 8.60 6.15
C SER A 167 19.25 7.99 7.13
N ALA A 168 18.80 7.70 8.35
CA ALA A 168 19.63 7.12 9.41
C ALA A 168 18.81 6.28 10.38
N ALA A 169 19.50 5.43 11.15
CA ALA A 169 18.90 4.66 12.24
C ALA A 169 19.33 5.21 13.61
N TYR A 170 18.46 5.05 14.61
CA TYR A 170 18.63 5.65 15.93
C TYR A 170 18.28 4.69 17.06
N GLY A 171 19.25 4.56 17.97
CA GLY A 171 19.09 4.10 19.35
C GLY A 171 18.59 2.67 19.53
N TRP A 172 18.42 2.27 20.78
CA TRP A 172 17.39 1.34 21.25
C TRP A 172 16.72 2.07 22.41
N PHE A 173 15.65 2.80 22.11
CA PHE A 173 14.96 3.63 23.09
C PHE A 173 13.98 2.78 23.88
N THR A 174 14.13 2.76 25.20
CA THR A 174 13.21 2.02 26.07
C THR A 174 11.86 2.72 26.12
N LEU A 175 10.83 2.04 25.63
CA LEU A 175 9.43 2.45 25.73
C LEU A 175 9.01 2.48 27.21
N PRO A 176 8.11 3.39 27.60
CA PRO A 176 7.72 3.59 29.01
C PRO A 176 6.92 2.42 29.63
N GLN A 177 6.46 1.48 28.81
CA GLN A 177 5.55 0.42 29.22
C GLN A 177 6.04 -0.95 28.74
N PRO A 178 5.64 -2.04 29.41
CA PRO A 178 5.93 -3.39 28.95
C PRO A 178 5.20 -3.71 27.64
N ARG A 179 5.65 -4.74 26.94
CA ARG A 179 5.03 -5.20 25.68
C ARG A 179 3.53 -5.42 25.81
N SER A 180 3.07 -5.99 26.94
CA SER A 180 1.66 -6.30 27.20
C SER A 180 0.73 -5.08 27.25
N PHE A 181 1.27 -3.87 27.46
CA PHE A 181 0.50 -2.63 27.38
C PHE A 181 0.16 -2.27 25.93
N TYR A 182 1.11 -2.45 25.01
CA TYR A 182 0.92 -2.15 23.60
C TYR A 182 0.26 -3.28 22.83
N VAL A 183 0.51 -4.52 23.26
CA VAL A 183 -0.03 -5.74 22.66
C VAL A 183 -0.77 -6.52 23.76
N PRO A 184 -2.05 -6.20 24.01
CA PRO A 184 -2.84 -6.92 25.00
C PRO A 184 -2.98 -8.40 24.60
N ALA A 185 -3.08 -9.29 25.59
CA ALA A 185 -3.21 -10.72 25.36
C ALA A 185 -4.44 -11.06 24.50
N GLY A 186 -4.23 -11.74 23.37
CA GLY A 186 -5.28 -12.08 22.41
C GLY A 186 -5.84 -10.89 21.62
N GLY A 187 -5.25 -9.70 21.77
CA GLY A 187 -5.62 -8.49 21.04
C GLY A 187 -4.62 -8.10 19.95
N SER A 188 -4.90 -6.99 19.29
CA SER A 188 -4.05 -6.40 18.25
C SER A 188 -3.07 -5.39 18.83
N ALA A 189 -1.97 -5.17 18.13
CA ALA A 189 -1.01 -4.13 18.48
C ALA A 189 -1.68 -2.75 18.44
N ASN A 190 -1.51 -1.96 19.50
CA ASN A 190 -1.94 -0.58 19.54
C ASN A 190 -0.91 0.30 18.80
N LEU A 191 -1.04 0.35 17.47
CA LEU A 191 -0.13 1.08 16.59
C LEU A 191 0.00 2.56 16.94
N ASN A 192 -1.10 3.17 17.40
CA ASN A 192 -1.15 4.56 17.87
C ASN A 192 -0.20 4.76 19.04
N LYS A 193 -0.34 3.95 20.09
CA LYS A 193 0.54 4.03 21.27
C LYS A 193 1.98 3.64 20.96
N LEU A 194 2.19 2.65 20.11
CA LEU A 194 3.53 2.29 19.65
C LEU A 194 4.21 3.46 18.94
N PHE A 195 3.52 4.13 18.02
CA PHE A 195 4.05 5.30 17.31
C PHE A 195 4.30 6.47 18.25
N ASP A 196 3.30 6.86 19.03
CA ASP A 196 3.36 8.03 19.90
C ASP A 196 4.49 7.88 20.92
N ASP A 197 4.59 6.73 21.61
CA ASP A 197 5.61 6.52 22.63
C ASP A 197 7.01 6.34 22.02
N CYS A 198 7.13 5.63 20.88
CA CYS A 198 8.41 5.41 20.19
C CYS A 198 9.01 6.73 19.66
N THR A 199 8.19 7.57 19.03
CA THR A 199 8.63 8.89 18.55
C THR A 199 8.94 9.84 19.71
N THR A 200 8.14 9.80 20.80
CA THR A 200 8.38 10.61 22.01
C THR A 200 9.74 10.29 22.65
N VAL A 201 10.06 9.02 22.88
CA VAL A 201 11.34 8.64 23.51
C VAL A 201 12.55 8.92 22.60
N ALA A 202 12.35 8.97 21.29
CA ALA A 202 13.38 9.26 20.31
C ALA A 202 13.56 10.76 20.00
N ASN A 203 12.62 11.62 20.41
CA ASN A 203 12.55 13.03 19.99
C ASN A 203 13.81 13.85 20.30
N ALA A 204 14.54 13.50 21.38
CA ALA A 204 15.79 14.20 21.71
C ALA A 204 16.96 13.84 20.77
N SER A 205 16.86 12.72 20.04
CA SER A 205 17.90 12.20 19.14
C SER A 205 17.55 12.29 17.66
N VAL A 206 16.26 12.43 17.33
CA VAL A 206 15.75 12.46 15.96
C VAL A 206 15.09 13.82 15.72
N ASN A 207 15.56 14.53 14.69
CA ASN A 207 14.91 15.74 14.20
C ASN A 207 13.88 15.34 13.14
N PHE A 208 12.62 15.19 13.53
CA PHE A 208 11.53 14.85 12.62
C PHE A 208 11.24 15.98 11.63
N ALA A 209 11.54 17.23 12.02
CA ALA A 209 11.38 18.40 11.15
C ALA A 209 12.47 18.56 10.09
N ALA A 210 13.47 17.67 10.04
CA ALA A 210 14.53 17.72 9.03
C ALA A 210 13.92 17.75 7.61
N ASN A 211 14.46 18.63 6.76
CA ASN A 211 14.00 18.86 5.38
C ASN A 211 12.50 19.23 5.24
N GLY A 212 11.94 19.95 6.24
CA GLY A 212 10.52 20.31 6.24
C GLY A 212 9.61 19.15 6.64
N GLY A 213 10.17 18.13 7.30
CA GLY A 213 9.49 16.91 7.73
C GLY A 213 10.00 15.70 6.96
N LEU A 214 10.66 14.76 7.67
CA LEU A 214 11.06 13.46 7.12
C LEU A 214 9.94 12.82 6.31
N GLN A 215 10.26 12.10 5.22
CA GLN A 215 9.27 11.32 4.48
C GLN A 215 8.58 10.32 5.41
N GLY A 216 9.37 9.53 6.14
CA GLY A 216 8.81 8.46 6.95
C GLY A 216 9.65 8.01 8.13
N ILE A 217 9.02 7.17 8.94
CA ILE A 217 9.52 6.65 10.22
C ILE A 217 9.36 5.14 10.20
N ASN A 218 10.48 4.42 10.20
CA ASN A 218 10.49 2.97 10.37
C ASN A 218 10.71 2.64 11.84
N MET A 219 9.76 2.00 12.51
CA MET A 219 9.90 1.60 13.90
C MET A 219 10.26 0.13 13.97
N MET A 220 11.34 -0.19 14.68
CA MET A 220 11.84 -1.56 14.87
C MET A 220 11.62 -1.97 16.32
N PHE A 221 10.79 -2.97 16.57
CA PHE A 221 10.45 -3.39 17.93
C PHE A 221 11.24 -4.61 18.36
N ASN A 222 11.76 -4.60 19.59
CA ASN A 222 12.55 -5.72 20.10
C ASN A 222 11.71 -6.93 20.57
N GLY A 223 10.47 -7.03 20.13
CA GLY A 223 9.58 -8.15 20.43
C GLY A 223 8.58 -8.30 19.30
N ASP A 224 7.95 -9.46 19.24
CA ASP A 224 6.80 -9.65 18.36
C ASP A 224 5.71 -8.62 18.66
N LEU A 225 4.98 -8.16 17.65
CA LEU A 225 3.82 -7.29 17.85
C LEU A 225 2.61 -8.17 18.13
N ASP A 226 1.78 -8.43 17.14
CA ASP A 226 0.57 -9.26 17.23
C ASP A 226 0.55 -10.37 16.17
N GLY A 227 1.73 -10.83 15.75
CA GLY A 227 1.93 -11.72 14.62
C GLY A 227 2.09 -11.00 13.27
N TYR A 228 1.98 -9.67 13.24
CA TYR A 228 2.05 -8.86 12.03
C TYR A 228 3.23 -7.88 12.05
N ALA A 229 3.77 -7.60 10.86
CA ALA A 229 4.41 -6.33 10.56
C ALA A 229 3.34 -5.38 10.04
N TRP A 230 3.54 -4.07 10.20
CA TRP A 230 2.55 -3.09 9.74
C TRP A 230 3.22 -1.97 8.95
N GLY A 231 2.48 -1.44 7.99
CA GLY A 231 2.94 -0.36 7.11
C GLY A 231 1.77 0.52 6.68
N GLY A 232 2.04 1.78 6.44
CA GLY A 232 1.01 2.73 6.02
C GLY A 232 1.29 4.15 6.47
N THR A 233 0.25 4.84 6.91
CA THR A 233 0.31 6.28 7.19
C THR A 233 -0.09 6.58 8.62
N ARG A 234 0.61 7.55 9.23
CA ARG A 234 0.30 8.07 10.56
C ARG A 234 0.30 9.60 10.57
N CYS A 235 -0.86 10.22 10.75
CA CYS A 235 -1.04 11.65 10.96
C CYS A 235 -0.72 12.06 12.40
N ALA A 236 0.32 12.88 12.57
CA ALA A 236 0.76 13.36 13.86
C ALA A 236 1.48 14.70 13.72
N THR A 237 1.55 15.44 14.83
CA THR A 237 2.42 16.62 14.94
C THR A 237 3.73 16.21 15.61
N LEU A 238 4.83 16.20 14.85
CA LEU A 238 6.18 15.95 15.36
C LEU A 238 7.05 17.17 15.06
N ASP A 239 7.80 17.64 16.06
CA ASP A 239 8.66 18.83 15.97
C ASP A 239 7.96 20.05 15.32
N GLY A 240 6.68 20.26 15.65
CA GLY A 240 5.85 21.35 15.13
C GLY A 240 5.31 21.16 13.71
N ILE A 241 5.58 20.03 13.05
CA ILE A 241 5.07 19.69 11.72
C ILE A 241 3.88 18.76 11.85
N ASN A 242 2.68 19.26 11.51
CA ASN A 242 1.46 18.46 11.47
C ASN A 242 1.26 17.83 10.08
N LYS A 243 1.66 16.57 9.94
CA LYS A 243 1.47 15.82 8.70
C LYS A 243 1.17 14.35 8.89
N CYS A 244 0.80 13.71 7.79
CA CYS A 244 0.68 12.26 7.70
C CYS A 244 2.03 11.68 7.27
N TRP A 245 2.70 11.02 8.21
CA TRP A 245 4.02 10.43 8.09
C TRP A 245 3.89 9.00 7.54
N SER A 246 4.66 8.68 6.51
CA SER A 246 4.87 7.30 6.09
C SER A 246 5.45 6.51 7.28
N SER A 247 4.80 5.42 7.69
CA SER A 247 5.11 4.75 8.97
C SER A 247 5.11 3.23 8.82
N THR A 248 6.05 2.58 9.50
CA THR A 248 6.10 1.11 9.57
C THR A 248 6.36 0.64 10.99
N TRP A 249 5.77 -0.49 11.40
CA TRP A 249 5.96 -1.13 12.70
C TRP A 249 6.46 -2.56 12.48
N ASN A 250 7.75 -2.77 12.75
CA ASN A 250 8.44 -3.99 12.33
C ASN A 250 8.84 -4.83 13.55
N PRO A 251 8.27 -6.04 13.72
CA PRO A 251 8.80 -7.03 14.66
C PRO A 251 10.11 -7.65 14.15
N PRO A 252 10.83 -8.43 14.98
CA PRO A 252 12.15 -8.95 14.63
C PRO A 252 12.24 -9.82 13.39
N TRP A 253 11.20 -10.60 13.09
CA TRP A 253 11.17 -11.42 11.88
C TRP A 253 11.07 -10.57 10.61
N SER A 254 10.47 -9.36 10.70
CA SER A 254 10.37 -8.42 9.59
C SER A 254 11.72 -7.75 9.34
N PHE A 255 12.26 -6.98 10.29
CA PHE A 255 13.48 -6.21 10.02
C PHE A 255 14.77 -7.03 9.85
N GLY A 256 14.73 -8.33 10.21
CA GLY A 256 15.79 -9.28 9.87
C GLY A 256 15.89 -9.58 8.37
N ASN A 257 14.90 -9.17 7.58
CA ASN A 257 14.77 -9.39 6.15
C ASN A 257 14.40 -8.07 5.45
N THR A 258 15.08 -7.70 4.38
CA THR A 258 14.71 -6.47 3.63
C THR A 258 13.47 -6.64 2.76
N ALA A 259 13.05 -7.88 2.46
CA ALA A 259 11.81 -8.18 1.76
C ALA A 259 10.56 -7.63 2.47
N PRO A 260 10.19 -8.07 3.68
CA PRO A 260 9.05 -7.52 4.41
C PRO A 260 9.25 -6.04 4.76
N LEU A 261 10.46 -5.60 5.12
CA LEU A 261 10.67 -4.16 5.36
C LEU A 261 10.39 -3.30 4.12
N SER A 262 10.77 -3.76 2.93
CA SER A 262 10.44 -3.07 1.67
C SER A 262 8.95 -3.12 1.36
N HIS A 263 8.26 -4.21 1.72
CA HIS A 263 6.81 -4.35 1.64
C HIS A 263 6.11 -3.30 2.51
N GLU A 264 6.46 -3.21 3.80
CA GLU A 264 5.89 -2.21 4.71
C GLU A 264 6.17 -0.78 4.27
N MET A 265 7.38 -0.53 3.76
CA MET A 265 7.71 0.78 3.18
C MET A 265 6.86 1.06 1.92
N GLY A 266 6.51 0.05 1.14
CA GLY A 266 5.57 0.17 0.02
C GLY A 266 4.18 0.63 0.47
N HIS A 267 3.63 0.01 1.52
CA HIS A 267 2.41 0.49 2.17
C HIS A 267 2.54 1.92 2.66
N ALA A 268 3.68 2.25 3.26
CA ALA A 268 3.95 3.59 3.76
C ALA A 268 4.11 4.65 2.64
N TYR A 269 4.42 4.24 1.41
CA TYR A 269 4.33 5.08 0.20
C TYR A 269 2.91 5.10 -0.41
N GLY A 270 1.95 4.38 0.15
CA GLY A 270 0.54 4.38 -0.28
C GLY A 270 0.17 3.25 -1.25
N LEU A 271 0.99 2.20 -1.34
CA LEU A 271 0.64 1.02 -2.13
C LEU A 271 -0.27 0.07 -1.34
N PRO A 272 -1.40 -0.38 -1.88
CA PRO A 272 -2.14 -1.51 -1.32
C PRO A 272 -1.46 -2.84 -1.65
N HIS A 273 -1.95 -3.92 -1.04
CA HIS A 273 -1.58 -5.26 -1.45
C HIS A 273 -1.93 -5.54 -2.93
N ALA A 274 -1.12 -6.38 -3.56
CA ALA A 274 -1.41 -7.02 -4.85
C ALA A 274 -1.85 -8.47 -4.62
N ASN A 275 -2.37 -9.15 -5.64
CA ASN A 275 -2.82 -10.53 -5.53
C ASN A 275 -2.59 -11.34 -6.83
N ASN A 276 -3.03 -12.59 -6.87
CA ASN A 276 -3.17 -13.43 -8.05
C ASN A 276 -4.66 -13.66 -8.42
N SER A 277 -4.89 -14.28 -9.58
CA SER A 277 -6.21 -14.55 -10.16
C SER A 277 -6.89 -15.84 -9.69
N ASP A 278 -6.42 -16.46 -8.60
CA ASP A 278 -6.95 -17.74 -8.11
C ASP A 278 -8.31 -17.63 -7.40
N GLY A 279 -8.74 -16.41 -7.12
CA GLY A 279 -10.07 -16.07 -6.65
C GLY A 279 -10.26 -16.25 -5.15
N ASP A 280 -9.18 -16.47 -4.39
CA ASP A 280 -9.23 -16.44 -2.93
C ASP A 280 -9.06 -15.01 -2.38
N SER A 281 -8.87 -14.89 -1.07
CA SER A 281 -8.69 -13.60 -0.38
C SER A 281 -7.28 -13.40 0.17
N ASN A 282 -6.36 -14.33 -0.07
CA ASN A 282 -5.00 -14.31 0.43
C ASN A 282 -4.09 -13.52 -0.54
N PRO A 283 -3.62 -12.32 -0.17
CA PRO A 283 -2.81 -11.51 -1.07
C PRO A 283 -1.37 -12.02 -1.24
N TYR A 284 -0.94 -13.08 -0.55
CA TYR A 284 0.48 -13.49 -0.48
C TYR A 284 0.84 -14.63 -1.43
N ASP A 285 0.47 -14.51 -2.71
CA ASP A 285 0.56 -15.58 -3.68
C ASP A 285 0.99 -15.16 -5.10
N ASN A 286 1.27 -13.87 -5.30
CA ASN A 286 1.88 -13.31 -6.50
C ASN A 286 3.37 -13.00 -6.28
N PRO A 287 4.27 -13.93 -6.64
CA PRO A 287 5.70 -13.76 -6.43
C PRO A 287 6.38 -12.87 -7.47
N TRP A 288 5.63 -12.12 -8.28
CA TRP A 288 6.15 -11.08 -9.16
C TRP A 288 6.02 -9.68 -8.57
N ASP A 289 5.28 -9.48 -7.48
CA ASP A 289 5.15 -8.18 -6.83
C ASP A 289 5.53 -8.30 -5.35
N VAL A 290 6.42 -7.42 -4.88
CA VAL A 290 6.74 -7.36 -3.45
C VAL A 290 5.52 -7.01 -2.62
N MET A 291 4.53 -6.27 -3.15
CA MET A 291 3.28 -5.94 -2.45
C MET A 291 2.29 -7.12 -2.37
N SER A 292 2.70 -8.30 -2.82
CA SER A 292 1.99 -9.55 -2.64
C SER A 292 2.95 -10.51 -1.91
N ASP A 293 3.48 -11.53 -2.59
CA ASP A 293 4.40 -12.48 -2.00
C ASP A 293 5.85 -11.95 -2.03
N ALA A 294 6.33 -11.44 -0.90
CA ALA A 294 7.72 -11.00 -0.75
C ALA A 294 8.74 -12.13 -0.53
N TRP A 295 8.30 -13.38 -0.33
CA TRP A 295 9.13 -14.49 0.17
C TRP A 295 9.47 -15.54 -0.89
N SER A 296 8.48 -16.03 -1.65
CA SER A 296 8.75 -17.04 -2.67
C SER A 296 9.69 -16.47 -3.73
N ASN A 297 10.60 -17.29 -4.23
CA ASN A 297 11.52 -16.87 -5.29
C ASN A 297 12.41 -15.66 -4.92
N ALA A 298 12.52 -15.31 -3.63
CA ALA A 298 13.32 -14.18 -3.19
C ALA A 298 14.82 -14.51 -3.23
N VAL A 299 15.63 -13.51 -3.59
CA VAL A 299 17.08 -13.56 -3.44
C VAL A 299 17.43 -13.47 -1.96
N SER A 300 18.37 -14.28 -1.50
CA SER A 300 18.84 -14.24 -0.11
C SER A 300 20.17 -13.52 -0.02
N ASN A 301 20.34 -12.74 1.04
CA ASN A 301 21.57 -12.05 1.42
C ASN A 301 22.01 -12.47 2.83
N PRO A 302 23.31 -12.72 3.05
CA PRO A 302 23.80 -13.22 4.34
C PRO A 302 23.66 -12.20 5.49
N THR A 303 23.58 -10.90 5.19
CA THR A 303 23.43 -9.84 6.20
C THR A 303 21.96 -9.48 6.38
N TYR A 304 21.25 -9.22 5.27
CA TYR A 304 19.91 -8.62 5.26
C TYR A 304 18.77 -9.59 4.94
N GLY A 305 19.01 -10.90 5.07
CA GLY A 305 17.98 -11.93 4.91
C GLY A 305 17.42 -12.02 3.49
N SER A 306 16.13 -12.33 3.36
CA SER A 306 15.43 -12.27 2.08
C SER A 306 15.36 -10.83 1.58
N LEU A 307 15.66 -10.62 0.30
CA LEU A 307 15.61 -9.33 -0.37
C LEU A 307 14.26 -9.10 -1.03
N GLY A 308 13.79 -7.85 -0.99
CA GLY A 308 12.58 -7.46 -1.70
C GLY A 308 12.76 -7.65 -3.21
N LYS A 309 11.80 -8.32 -3.85
CA LYS A 309 11.67 -8.30 -5.31
C LYS A 309 11.13 -6.95 -5.76
N HIS A 310 11.04 -6.76 -7.08
CA HIS A 310 10.54 -5.51 -7.63
C HIS A 310 9.02 -5.37 -7.49
N LEU A 311 8.57 -4.11 -7.44
CA LEU A 311 7.17 -3.72 -7.60
C LEU A 311 6.67 -4.04 -9.01
N SER A 312 5.40 -4.44 -9.15
CA SER A 312 4.72 -4.50 -10.45
C SER A 312 4.72 -3.12 -11.13
N THR A 313 4.58 -3.11 -12.45
CA THR A 313 4.50 -1.86 -13.21
C THR A 313 3.28 -1.01 -12.85
N TRP A 314 2.20 -1.63 -12.36
CA TRP A 314 1.06 -0.90 -11.82
C TRP A 314 1.43 -0.11 -10.57
N SER A 315 2.06 -0.76 -9.59
CA SER A 315 2.51 -0.10 -8.36
C SER A 315 3.53 1.00 -8.63
N ARG A 316 4.46 0.77 -9.58
CA ARG A 316 5.41 1.80 -10.02
C ARG A 316 4.72 3.01 -10.66
N ASP A 317 3.74 2.78 -11.54
CA ASP A 317 2.97 3.85 -12.19
C ASP A 317 2.14 4.63 -11.16
N LYS A 318 1.55 3.96 -10.17
CA LYS A 318 0.81 4.60 -9.06
C LYS A 318 1.70 5.55 -8.23
N LEU A 319 2.99 5.25 -8.09
CA LEU A 319 3.96 6.12 -7.39
C LEU A 319 4.62 7.17 -8.31
N GLY A 320 4.26 7.22 -9.60
CA GLY A 320 4.85 8.15 -10.57
C GLY A 320 6.23 7.72 -11.11
N PHE A 321 6.65 6.47 -10.90
CA PHE A 321 7.97 5.98 -11.28
C PHE A 321 8.12 5.66 -12.78
N ILE A 322 7.02 5.38 -13.47
CA ILE A 322 7.04 5.10 -14.92
C ILE A 322 6.94 6.42 -15.69
N ASP A 323 7.96 6.75 -16.49
CA ASP A 323 7.86 7.93 -17.37
C ASP A 323 6.85 7.69 -18.49
N ALA A 324 6.14 8.75 -18.87
CA ALA A 324 5.14 8.70 -19.94
C ALA A 324 5.70 8.11 -21.25
N ALA A 325 6.96 8.39 -21.61
CA ALA A 325 7.60 7.84 -22.80
C ALA A 325 7.81 6.31 -22.76
N ARG A 326 7.87 5.73 -21.57
CA ARG A 326 8.06 4.28 -21.33
C ARG A 326 6.73 3.54 -21.16
N LYS A 327 5.61 4.26 -21.27
CA LYS A 327 4.24 3.75 -21.15
C LYS A 327 3.51 3.84 -22.48
N LEU A 328 2.89 2.74 -22.89
CA LEU A 328 1.95 2.72 -24.02
C LEU A 328 0.54 2.46 -23.50
N THR A 329 -0.43 3.31 -23.83
CA THR A 329 -1.85 3.03 -23.56
C THR A 329 -2.55 2.65 -24.86
N ILE A 330 -3.16 1.47 -24.85
CA ILE A 330 -3.96 0.90 -25.93
C ILE A 330 -5.43 1.04 -25.52
N ASN A 331 -6.21 1.79 -26.30
CA ASN A 331 -7.62 2.10 -26.04
C ASN A 331 -8.49 2.06 -27.31
N ALA A 332 -7.96 1.55 -28.42
CA ALA A 332 -8.68 1.40 -29.68
C ALA A 332 -8.30 0.09 -30.38
N ASN A 333 -9.27 -0.51 -31.08
CA ASN A 333 -9.06 -1.74 -31.83
C ASN A 333 -7.92 -1.58 -32.84
N GLY A 334 -7.17 -2.65 -33.06
CA GLY A 334 -6.07 -2.71 -34.01
C GLY A 334 -4.97 -3.69 -33.61
N THR A 335 -4.01 -3.84 -34.52
CA THR A 335 -2.80 -4.65 -34.29
C THR A 335 -1.65 -3.74 -33.90
N TYR A 336 -1.17 -3.90 -32.67
CA TYR A 336 0.03 -3.23 -32.15
C TYR A 336 1.18 -4.24 -32.19
N ALA A 337 1.82 -4.37 -33.36
CA ALA A 337 2.89 -5.33 -33.59
C ALA A 337 4.28 -4.77 -33.27
N ASN A 338 5.24 -5.68 -33.08
CA ASN A 338 6.66 -5.37 -32.90
C ASN A 338 6.97 -4.44 -31.72
N LEU A 339 6.19 -4.55 -30.63
CA LEU A 339 6.39 -3.75 -29.43
C LEU A 339 7.61 -4.28 -28.66
N LEU A 340 8.68 -3.47 -28.61
CA LEU A 340 9.80 -3.71 -27.73
C LEU A 340 9.39 -3.37 -26.29
N LEU A 341 9.25 -4.40 -25.47
CA LEU A 341 8.93 -4.32 -24.06
C LEU A 341 10.16 -4.77 -23.26
N ASP A 342 10.91 -3.79 -22.74
CA ASP A 342 12.05 -4.06 -21.86
C ASP A 342 11.55 -4.44 -20.47
N ARG A 343 12.34 -5.25 -19.76
CA ARG A 343 12.03 -5.67 -18.40
C ARG A 343 11.83 -4.48 -17.47
N ALA A 344 10.89 -4.60 -16.54
CA ALA A 344 10.57 -3.55 -15.56
C ALA A 344 11.76 -3.21 -14.65
N SER A 345 12.73 -4.12 -14.47
CA SER A 345 13.94 -3.85 -13.70
C SER A 345 15.00 -3.00 -14.42
N LEU A 346 14.87 -2.74 -15.73
CA LEU A 346 15.90 -2.01 -16.48
C LEU A 346 15.85 -0.50 -16.18
N ILE A 347 16.90 0.02 -15.56
CA ILE A 347 17.09 1.46 -15.41
C ILE A 347 17.59 2.07 -16.72
N GLY A 348 17.02 3.21 -17.12
CA GLY A 348 17.47 3.95 -18.31
C GLY A 348 17.04 3.33 -19.65
N SER A 349 15.99 2.51 -19.65
CA SER A 349 15.40 1.99 -20.90
C SER A 349 14.89 3.14 -21.78
N ASN A 350 15.12 3.03 -23.09
CA ASN A 350 14.50 3.88 -24.11
C ASN A 350 13.26 3.24 -24.75
N ASN A 351 12.94 2.00 -24.37
CA ASN A 351 11.78 1.26 -24.84
C ASN A 351 10.63 1.34 -23.84
N ARG A 352 9.55 0.64 -24.15
CA ARG A 352 8.39 0.57 -23.26
C ARG A 352 8.74 -0.39 -22.13
N GLN A 353 8.29 -0.07 -20.93
CA GLN A 353 8.38 -0.97 -19.76
C GLN A 353 7.00 -1.29 -19.20
N MET A 354 5.96 -0.57 -19.65
CA MET A 354 4.57 -0.79 -19.28
C MET A 354 3.67 -0.60 -20.50
N ILE A 355 2.75 -1.53 -20.71
CA ILE A 355 1.62 -1.34 -21.62
C ILE A 355 0.34 -1.42 -20.79
N VAL A 356 -0.55 -0.45 -20.99
CA VAL A 356 -1.89 -0.42 -20.41
C VAL A 356 -2.89 -0.72 -21.50
N VAL A 357 -3.76 -1.70 -21.30
CA VAL A 357 -4.87 -2.00 -22.22
C VAL A 357 -6.19 -1.66 -21.55
N ARG A 358 -6.88 -0.64 -22.07
CA ARG A 358 -8.22 -0.22 -21.62
C ARG A 358 -9.27 -0.83 -22.55
N VAL A 359 -10.10 -1.70 -22.00
CA VAL A 359 -11.13 -2.43 -22.75
C VAL A 359 -12.39 -1.57 -22.88
N THR A 360 -12.80 -1.25 -24.10
CA THR A 360 -14.06 -0.59 -24.47
C THR A 360 -15.25 -1.17 -23.71
N GLY A 361 -16.04 -0.28 -23.11
CA GLY A 361 -17.22 -0.64 -22.31
C GLY A 361 -16.92 -1.01 -20.86
N GLN A 362 -15.65 -1.13 -20.47
CA GLN A 362 -15.27 -1.26 -19.05
C GLN A 362 -15.09 0.11 -18.40
N PRO A 363 -15.36 0.25 -17.09
CA PRO A 363 -15.09 1.48 -16.35
C PRO A 363 -13.58 1.80 -16.34
N ALA A 364 -13.21 3.07 -16.16
CA ALA A 364 -11.82 3.51 -16.17
C ALA A 364 -10.96 2.87 -15.06
N THR A 365 -11.61 2.36 -14.00
CA THR A 365 -11.03 1.61 -12.88
C THR A 365 -10.60 0.19 -13.25
N LYS A 366 -11.08 -0.35 -14.39
CA LYS A 366 -10.78 -1.70 -14.87
C LYS A 366 -9.97 -1.68 -16.16
N TYR A 367 -8.77 -2.25 -16.12
CA TYR A 367 -7.85 -2.32 -17.25
C TYR A 367 -6.81 -3.41 -17.02
N TYR A 368 -5.94 -3.65 -18.00
CA TYR A 368 -4.82 -4.58 -17.84
C TYR A 368 -3.50 -3.85 -17.94
N THR A 369 -2.49 -4.32 -17.21
CA THR A 369 -1.10 -3.94 -17.43
C THR A 369 -0.30 -5.14 -17.94
N ILE A 370 0.67 -4.88 -18.81
CA ILE A 370 1.58 -5.88 -19.37
C ILE A 370 3.00 -5.40 -19.10
N GLU A 371 3.81 -6.27 -18.51
CA GLU A 371 5.21 -6.00 -18.18
C GLU A 371 6.10 -7.19 -18.52
N ALA A 372 7.38 -6.92 -18.76
CA ALA A 372 8.39 -7.96 -18.93
C ALA A 372 9.19 -8.14 -17.64
N ARG A 373 9.49 -9.38 -17.27
CA ARG A 373 10.32 -9.75 -16.12
C ARG A 373 11.37 -10.78 -16.54
N LYS A 374 12.60 -10.66 -16.04
CA LYS A 374 13.72 -11.56 -16.35
C LYS A 374 14.52 -11.87 -15.08
N ARG A 375 15.07 -13.08 -15.00
CA ARG A 375 15.87 -13.59 -13.87
C ARG A 375 17.29 -13.02 -13.87
N VAL A 376 17.40 -11.73 -13.64
CA VAL A 376 18.66 -10.99 -13.73
C VAL A 376 18.73 -9.89 -12.67
N GLY A 377 19.93 -9.38 -12.39
CA GLY A 377 20.14 -8.31 -11.42
C GLY A 377 20.08 -8.79 -9.97
N THR A 378 20.06 -7.82 -9.05
CA THR A 378 20.20 -8.07 -7.60
C THR A 378 18.96 -8.71 -6.98
N TYR A 379 17.79 -8.20 -7.35
CA TYR A 379 16.53 -8.50 -6.64
C TYR A 379 15.64 -9.51 -7.38
N GLU A 380 15.87 -9.72 -8.68
CA GLU A 380 15.02 -10.55 -9.54
C GLU A 380 15.69 -11.84 -10.03
N ALA A 381 16.96 -12.09 -9.68
CA ALA A 381 17.72 -13.26 -10.15
C ALA A 381 17.10 -14.64 -9.81
N ARG A 382 16.10 -14.69 -8.92
CA ARG A 382 15.42 -15.91 -8.49
C ARG A 382 13.95 -16.00 -8.85
N LEU A 383 13.42 -15.05 -9.66
CA LEU A 383 12.07 -15.15 -10.21
C LEU A 383 11.83 -16.52 -10.87
N ALA A 384 10.56 -16.92 -11.02
CA ALA A 384 10.21 -18.23 -11.55
C ALA A 384 10.74 -18.47 -12.99
N GLY A 385 10.80 -17.40 -13.79
CA GLY A 385 11.27 -17.46 -15.17
C GLY A 385 11.46 -16.07 -15.78
N ASP A 386 11.86 -16.09 -17.05
CA ASP A 386 11.85 -14.90 -17.91
C ASP A 386 10.54 -14.93 -18.69
N ALA A 387 9.67 -13.95 -18.48
CA ALA A 387 8.31 -13.96 -19.02
C ALA A 387 7.73 -12.56 -19.18
N VAL A 388 6.68 -12.49 -19.99
CA VAL A 388 5.71 -11.40 -19.95
C VAL A 388 4.68 -11.74 -18.87
N ILE A 389 4.46 -10.79 -17.96
CA ILE A 389 3.48 -10.90 -16.87
C ILE A 389 2.34 -9.93 -17.17
N ILE A 390 1.11 -10.38 -16.99
CA ILE A 390 -0.10 -9.60 -17.21
C ILE A 390 -0.82 -9.46 -15.88
N HIS A 391 -1.19 -8.23 -15.52
CA HIS A 391 -2.05 -7.99 -14.37
C HIS A 391 -3.42 -7.51 -14.83
N SER A 392 -4.48 -8.09 -14.28
CA SER A 392 -5.83 -7.53 -14.31
C SER A 392 -5.94 -6.50 -13.20
N ILE A 393 -6.26 -5.26 -13.54
CA ILE A 393 -6.41 -4.15 -12.61
C ILE A 393 -7.88 -3.84 -12.41
N ASP A 394 -8.28 -3.72 -11.16
CA ASP A 394 -9.57 -3.18 -10.74
C ASP A 394 -9.34 -2.35 -9.48
N THR A 395 -9.28 -1.03 -9.63
CA THR A 395 -8.90 -0.11 -8.55
C THR A 395 -9.94 -0.03 -7.43
N THR A 396 -11.10 -0.66 -7.58
CA THR A 396 -12.13 -0.73 -6.52
C THR A 396 -12.00 -1.97 -5.63
N ARG A 397 -11.04 -2.87 -5.91
CA ARG A 397 -10.75 -4.02 -5.04
C ARG A 397 -9.87 -3.62 -3.87
N SER A 398 -9.96 -4.37 -2.77
CA SER A 398 -9.00 -4.30 -1.65
C SER A 398 -7.57 -4.62 -2.08
N THR A 399 -7.41 -5.42 -3.14
CA THR A 399 -6.14 -5.71 -3.81
C THR A 399 -6.25 -5.38 -5.31
N PRO A 400 -5.87 -4.17 -5.74
CA PRO A 400 -6.18 -3.68 -7.08
C PRO A 400 -5.52 -4.43 -8.23
N ALA A 401 -4.31 -4.96 -8.05
CA ALA A 401 -3.52 -5.58 -9.11
C ALA A 401 -3.46 -7.09 -8.93
N TRP A 402 -4.13 -7.84 -9.81
CA TRP A 402 -4.12 -9.31 -9.78
C TRP A 402 -3.29 -9.84 -10.94
N SER A 403 -2.24 -10.61 -10.65
CA SER A 403 -1.51 -11.37 -11.67
C SER A 403 -2.45 -12.35 -12.36
N VAL A 404 -2.34 -12.46 -13.69
CA VAL A 404 -3.16 -13.37 -14.48
C VAL A 404 -2.46 -14.73 -14.60
N ASP A 405 -3.20 -15.79 -14.28
CA ASP A 405 -2.82 -17.18 -14.56
C ASP A 405 -3.85 -17.81 -15.52
N ALA A 406 -3.36 -18.33 -16.64
CA ALA A 406 -4.16 -18.98 -17.68
C ALA A 406 -4.49 -20.46 -17.39
N SER A 407 -4.00 -21.02 -16.29
CA SER A 407 -4.32 -22.39 -15.86
C SER A 407 -5.80 -22.50 -15.46
N VAL A 408 -6.38 -23.70 -15.59
CA VAL A 408 -7.75 -23.99 -15.16
C VAL A 408 -7.76 -25.20 -14.22
N PRO A 409 -7.99 -25.02 -12.91
CA PRO A 409 -8.09 -23.72 -12.21
C PRO A 409 -6.74 -22.97 -12.21
N PRO A 410 -6.75 -21.64 -11.95
CA PRO A 410 -5.52 -20.90 -11.68
C PRO A 410 -4.74 -21.52 -10.52
N ALA A 411 -3.41 -21.46 -10.56
CA ALA A 411 -2.59 -21.91 -9.45
C ALA A 411 -2.72 -20.94 -8.27
N THR A 412 -2.66 -21.48 -7.05
CA THR A 412 -2.61 -20.66 -5.83
C THR A 412 -1.44 -19.70 -5.89
N THR A 413 -0.21 -20.19 -6.05
CA THR A 413 0.95 -19.32 -6.24
C THR A 413 1.23 -19.12 -7.73
N SER A 414 1.27 -17.87 -8.20
CA SER A 414 1.54 -17.52 -9.62
C SER A 414 3.03 -17.57 -9.98
N ASN A 415 3.70 -18.69 -9.72
CA ASN A 415 5.05 -19.00 -10.23
C ASN A 415 5.09 -20.22 -11.16
N ASN A 416 3.93 -20.60 -11.69
CA ASN A 416 3.72 -21.70 -12.62
C ASN A 416 3.77 -21.24 -14.09
N GLU A 417 3.70 -22.19 -15.02
CA GLU A 417 3.73 -21.90 -16.45
C GLU A 417 2.51 -21.08 -16.91
N GLY A 418 1.33 -21.23 -16.30
CA GLY A 418 0.13 -20.49 -16.71
C GLY A 418 0.17 -18.99 -16.36
N SER A 419 1.03 -18.57 -15.43
CA SER A 419 1.27 -17.16 -15.09
C SER A 419 2.49 -16.55 -15.79
N MET A 420 3.20 -17.33 -16.61
CA MET A 420 4.40 -16.91 -17.34
C MET A 420 4.19 -17.01 -18.84
N PHE A 421 3.88 -15.90 -19.50
CA PHE A 421 3.73 -15.90 -20.96
C PHE A 421 5.10 -15.81 -21.64
N LYS A 422 5.48 -16.88 -22.35
CA LYS A 422 6.80 -17.08 -22.96
C LYS A 422 6.75 -16.99 -24.48
N VAL A 423 7.93 -16.91 -25.09
CA VAL A 423 8.10 -16.80 -26.55
C VAL A 423 7.32 -17.91 -27.27
N GLY A 424 6.51 -17.51 -28.26
CA GLY A 424 5.64 -18.39 -29.04
C GLY A 424 4.22 -18.51 -28.48
N GLU A 425 3.97 -18.06 -27.25
CA GLU A 425 2.67 -18.16 -26.61
C GLU A 425 1.79 -16.94 -26.90
N THR A 426 0.47 -17.16 -26.82
CA THR A 426 -0.53 -16.10 -26.91
C THR A 426 -1.54 -16.26 -25.79
N TRP A 427 -1.68 -15.22 -24.98
CA TRP A 427 -2.77 -15.11 -24.03
C TRP A 427 -3.94 -14.35 -24.63
N THR A 428 -5.17 -14.77 -24.32
CA THR A 428 -6.40 -14.12 -24.78
C THR A 428 -7.20 -13.65 -23.57
N ALA A 429 -7.51 -12.36 -23.53
CA ALA A 429 -8.33 -11.79 -22.47
C ALA A 429 -9.78 -12.31 -22.53
N PRO A 430 -10.49 -12.34 -21.39
CA PRO A 430 -11.89 -12.75 -21.34
C PRO A 430 -12.76 -12.07 -22.40
N GLY A 431 -13.72 -12.82 -22.97
CA GLY A 431 -14.60 -12.33 -24.03
C GLY A 431 -13.90 -12.05 -25.36
N ASN A 432 -12.67 -12.55 -25.57
CA ASN A 432 -11.82 -12.21 -26.72
C ASN A 432 -11.56 -10.70 -26.85
N ALA A 433 -11.51 -9.97 -25.73
CA ALA A 433 -11.37 -8.52 -25.74
C ALA A 433 -10.07 -8.09 -26.45
N PHE A 434 -8.95 -8.75 -26.16
CA PHE A 434 -7.65 -8.58 -26.82
C PHE A 434 -6.79 -9.84 -26.67
N ARG A 435 -5.68 -9.90 -27.40
CA ARG A 435 -4.66 -10.95 -27.30
C ARG A 435 -3.28 -10.36 -27.14
N VAL A 436 -2.43 -11.04 -26.38
CA VAL A 436 -1.01 -10.70 -26.21
C VAL A 436 -0.18 -11.88 -26.68
N THR A 437 0.62 -11.69 -27.72
CA THR A 437 1.54 -12.70 -28.26
C THR A 437 2.97 -12.30 -27.95
N VAL A 438 3.76 -13.22 -27.39
CA VAL A 438 5.19 -13.00 -27.15
C VAL A 438 5.96 -13.53 -28.35
N ASN A 439 6.42 -12.63 -29.22
CA ASN A 439 6.98 -13.00 -30.53
C ASN A 439 8.40 -13.57 -30.40
N SER A 440 9.26 -12.90 -29.62
CA SER A 440 10.65 -13.28 -29.43
C SER A 440 11.25 -12.63 -28.17
N THR A 441 12.37 -13.15 -27.70
CA THR A 441 13.15 -12.50 -26.65
C THR A 441 14.06 -11.42 -27.24
N THR A 442 14.31 -10.38 -26.46
CA THR A 442 15.37 -9.39 -26.71
C THR A 442 16.44 -9.51 -25.61
N ALA A 443 17.54 -8.78 -25.73
CA ALA A 443 18.55 -8.73 -24.68
C ALA A 443 17.92 -8.34 -23.32
N GLU A 444 17.12 -7.28 -23.32
CA GLU A 444 16.57 -6.68 -22.11
C GLU A 444 15.09 -7.01 -21.84
N GLY A 445 14.42 -7.79 -22.69
CA GLY A 445 13.00 -8.07 -22.52
C GLY A 445 12.44 -8.95 -23.63
N PHE A 446 11.34 -8.50 -24.24
CA PHE A 446 10.61 -9.23 -25.27
C PHE A 446 10.13 -8.31 -26.38
N ASN A 447 10.00 -8.88 -27.58
CA ASN A 447 9.18 -8.31 -28.63
C ASN A 447 7.79 -8.95 -28.54
N ILE A 448 6.74 -8.13 -28.42
CA ILE A 448 5.36 -8.61 -28.29
C ILE A 448 4.43 -7.97 -29.33
N THR A 449 3.29 -8.61 -29.55
CA THR A 449 2.17 -8.08 -30.31
C THR A 449 0.95 -8.03 -29.41
N VAL A 450 0.24 -6.89 -29.39
CA VAL A 450 -1.09 -6.79 -28.78
C VAL A 450 -2.11 -6.62 -29.90
N GLN A 451 -3.04 -7.57 -30.03
CA GLN A 451 -4.19 -7.48 -30.94
C GLN A 451 -5.40 -7.05 -30.12
N TYR A 452 -5.90 -5.84 -30.33
CA TYR A 452 -7.07 -5.34 -29.61
C TYR A 452 -8.32 -5.37 -30.51
N GLY A 453 -9.40 -6.00 -30.04
CA GLY A 453 -10.59 -6.29 -30.83
C GLY A 453 -10.52 -7.66 -31.51
N PRO A 454 -11.63 -8.10 -32.14
CA PRO A 454 -11.73 -9.36 -32.85
C PRO A 454 -10.77 -9.49 -34.04
#